data_AF-A0A2E8XJR8-F1
#
_entry.id   AF-A0A2E8XJR8-F1
#
_cell.length_a   1.000
_cell.length_b   1.000
_cell.length_c   1.000
_cell.angle_alpha   90.00
_cell.angle_beta   90.00
_cell.angle_gamma   90.00
#
_symmetry.space_group_name_H-M   'P 1'
#
loop_
_entity.id
_entity.type
_entity.pdbx_description
1 polymer ?
#
loop_
_entity_poly.entity_id
_entity_poly.type
_entity_poly.pdbx_seq_one_letter_code
_entity_poly.pdbx_strand_id
1 'polypeptide(L)'
;VPSLGVVSINPERNFVIADIPGLIEGASDGAGLGFRFLRHLSRTSLLLHLIDALPIDQSDPVEEAKKIVIELQKFSPTLASKERWLVINKVDLLSEEMITQLESDLRKELDWKLPIYKISAINNEGCSSLMQTLMEQVENHRLQLKESQDYRDQQIEKEKLLAFEIRKKTERRIPAADYRDDIVN
;
A
#
# COMPACT_ATOMS: atom_id res chain seq x y z
N VAL A 1 3.75 1.79 -16.20
CA VAL A 1 4.44 2.86 -15.43
C VAL A 1 3.56 3.16 -14.22
N PRO A 2 4.09 3.15 -12.98
CA PRO A 2 3.29 3.47 -11.79
C PRO A 2 2.88 4.95 -11.81
N SER A 3 1.67 5.23 -11.34
CA SER A 3 1.16 6.59 -11.23
C SER A 3 1.64 7.21 -9.92
N LEU A 4 2.53 8.21 -10.02
CA LEU A 4 2.96 9.03 -8.88
C LEU A 4 2.14 10.31 -8.84
N GLY A 5 1.58 10.63 -7.67
CA GLY A 5 0.92 11.88 -7.37
C GLY A 5 1.67 12.65 -6.29
N VAL A 6 1.74 13.97 -6.43
CA VAL A 6 2.21 14.85 -5.36
C VAL A 6 0.99 15.46 -4.68
N VAL A 7 0.85 15.21 -3.39
CA VAL A 7 -0.20 15.81 -2.56
C VAL A 7 0.39 17.03 -1.86
N SER A 8 -0.25 18.18 -2.02
CA SER A 8 0.15 19.45 -1.39
C SER A 8 -0.94 19.90 -0.43
N ILE A 9 -0.62 19.95 0.87
CA ILE A 9 -1.50 20.52 1.89
C ILE A 9 -1.34 22.04 1.92
N ASN A 10 -0.10 22.51 1.81
CA ASN A 10 0.29 23.91 1.69
C ASN A 10 1.70 24.00 1.01
N PRO A 11 2.23 25.20 0.71
CA PRO A 11 3.48 25.34 -0.05
C PRO A 11 4.70 24.60 0.53
N GLU A 12 4.75 24.38 1.85
CA GLU A 12 5.88 23.75 2.53
C GLU A 12 5.59 22.30 2.94
N ARG A 13 4.32 21.87 2.95
CA ARG A 13 3.86 20.56 3.40
C ARG A 13 3.33 19.74 2.23
N ASN A 14 4.22 18.92 1.67
CA ASN A 14 3.93 18.02 0.57
C ASN A 14 4.47 16.60 0.82
N PHE A 15 3.79 15.62 0.21
CA PHE A 15 4.20 14.23 0.18
C PHE A 15 3.85 13.58 -1.15
N VAL A 16 4.51 12.46 -1.44
CA VAL A 16 4.28 11.68 -2.66
C VAL A 16 3.41 10.48 -2.32
N ILE A 17 2.35 10.30 -3.08
CA ILE A 17 1.57 9.06 -3.12
C ILE A 17 1.91 8.33 -4.42
N ALA A 18 2.04 7.01 -4.34
CA ALA A 18 2.22 6.18 -5.52
C ALA A 18 1.16 5.11 -5.48
N ASP A 19 0.47 4.93 -6.60
CA ASP A 19 -0.39 3.77 -6.76
C ASP A 19 0.48 2.53 -6.94
N ILE A 20 0.12 1.46 -6.23
CA ILE A 20 0.78 0.17 -6.33
C ILE A 20 -0.12 -0.67 -7.23
N PRO A 21 0.16 -0.71 -8.55
CA PRO A 21 -0.64 -1.51 -9.47
C PRO A 21 -0.63 -2.96 -8.99
N GLY A 22 -1.82 -3.58 -9.04
CA GLY A 22 -2.16 -4.87 -8.46
C GLY A 22 -0.98 -5.79 -8.19
N LEU A 23 -0.76 -6.11 -6.92
CA LEU A 23 0.12 -7.21 -6.50
C LEU A 23 -0.38 -8.58 -7.01
N ILE A 24 -1.56 -8.59 -7.63
CA ILE A 24 -2.38 -9.74 -8.00
C ILE A 24 -2.76 -9.59 -9.47
N GLU A 25 -2.55 -10.69 -10.20
CA GLU A 25 -2.87 -10.92 -11.61
C GLU A 25 -2.19 -9.98 -12.61
N GLY A 26 -1.04 -10.43 -13.15
CA GLY A 26 -0.37 -9.81 -14.29
C GLY A 26 0.95 -9.09 -13.96
N ALA A 27 1.17 -8.64 -12.73
CA ALA A 27 2.52 -8.22 -12.29
C ALA A 27 3.51 -9.41 -12.23
N SER A 28 2.97 -10.63 -12.15
CA SER A 28 3.68 -11.91 -12.15
C SER A 28 4.06 -12.44 -13.53
N ASP A 29 3.51 -11.92 -14.63
CA ASP A 29 3.76 -12.38 -16.01
C ASP A 29 4.81 -11.53 -16.76
N GLY A 30 5.70 -10.87 -16.03
CA GLY A 30 6.82 -10.13 -16.63
C GLY A 30 6.49 -8.70 -17.07
N ALA A 31 5.42 -8.08 -16.54
CA ALA A 31 4.96 -6.74 -16.93
C ALA A 31 5.87 -5.55 -16.52
N GLY A 32 7.18 -5.75 -16.32
CA GLY A 32 8.14 -4.64 -16.36
C GLY A 32 8.02 -3.59 -15.24
N LEU A 33 7.31 -3.87 -14.14
CA LEU A 33 7.35 -2.99 -12.95
C LEU A 33 8.80 -2.83 -12.45
N GLY A 34 9.64 -3.84 -12.70
CA GLY A 34 11.09 -3.77 -12.51
C GLY A 34 11.50 -3.81 -11.04
N PHE A 35 12.62 -4.45 -10.75
CA PHE A 35 13.22 -4.48 -9.41
C PHE A 35 13.35 -3.07 -8.80
N ARG A 36 13.56 -2.06 -9.64
CA ARG A 36 13.63 -0.65 -9.24
C ARG A 36 12.34 -0.17 -8.59
N PHE A 37 11.14 -0.47 -9.11
CA PHE A 37 9.87 -0.03 -8.49
C PHE A 37 9.65 -0.69 -7.13
N LEU A 38 9.90 -1.99 -7.03
CA LEU A 38 9.75 -2.73 -5.78
C LEU A 38 10.73 -2.22 -4.69
N ARG A 39 11.91 -1.74 -5.08
CA ARG A 39 12.84 -1.03 -4.19
C ARG A 39 12.36 0.38 -3.80
N HIS A 40 11.49 1.04 -4.55
CA HIS A 40 10.87 2.29 -4.09
C HIS A 40 9.74 2.00 -3.11
N LEU A 41 9.01 0.90 -3.30
CA LEU A 41 7.99 0.43 -2.38
C LEU A 41 8.57 0.08 -0.99
N SER A 42 9.85 -0.32 -0.91
CA SER A 42 10.49 -0.51 0.40
C SER A 42 10.66 0.78 1.20
N ARG A 43 10.64 1.95 0.56
CA ARG A 43 10.81 3.27 1.18
C ARG A 43 9.49 3.95 1.55
N THR A 44 8.35 3.31 1.30
CA THR A 44 7.06 3.87 1.72
C THR A 44 6.92 3.80 3.24
N SER A 45 6.51 4.91 3.85
CA SER A 45 6.32 5.01 5.30
C SER A 45 4.99 4.42 5.77
N LEU A 46 3.97 4.46 4.90
CA LEU A 46 2.60 4.07 5.19
C LEU A 46 1.97 3.44 3.94
N LEU A 47 1.11 2.44 4.14
CA LEU A 47 0.29 1.86 3.09
C LEU A 47 -1.17 2.28 3.24
N LEU A 48 -1.83 2.53 2.11
CA LEU A 48 -3.27 2.75 2.07
C LEU A 48 -3.93 1.60 1.34
N HIS A 49 -4.92 1.01 2.00
CA HIS A 49 -5.72 -0.06 1.43
C HIS A 49 -7.10 0.50 1.12
N LEU A 50 -7.29 0.82 -0.16
CA LEU A 50 -8.55 1.36 -0.66
C LEU A 50 -9.56 0.22 -0.85
N ILE A 51 -10.72 0.34 -0.21
CA ILE A 51 -11.82 -0.61 -0.27
C ILE A 51 -12.97 0.09 -0.99
N ASP A 52 -13.44 -0.50 -2.08
CA ASP A 52 -14.62 -0.02 -2.79
C ASP A 52 -15.87 -0.48 -2.05
N ALA A 53 -16.65 0.45 -1.49
CA ALA A 53 -17.78 0.11 -0.65
C ALA A 53 -18.97 -0.45 -1.43
N LEU A 54 -19.07 -0.13 -2.73
CA LEU A 54 -20.09 -0.68 -3.61
C LEU A 54 -19.46 -1.03 -4.98
N PRO A 55 -18.81 -2.21 -5.08
CA PRO A 55 -18.23 -2.69 -6.31
C PRO A 55 -19.28 -2.91 -7.40
N ILE A 56 -18.95 -2.57 -8.65
CA ILE A 56 -19.88 -2.71 -9.79
C ILE A 56 -20.20 -4.18 -10.09
N ASP A 57 -19.23 -5.06 -9.84
CA ASP A 57 -19.35 -6.51 -9.99
C ASP A 57 -20.09 -7.18 -8.82
N GLN A 58 -20.57 -6.38 -7.86
CA GLN A 58 -21.27 -6.85 -6.65
C GLN A 58 -20.44 -7.81 -5.80
N SER A 59 -19.11 -7.73 -5.91
CA SER A 59 -18.19 -8.44 -5.01
C SER A 59 -18.35 -7.94 -3.57
N ASP A 60 -18.09 -8.83 -2.60
CA ASP A 60 -18.11 -8.47 -1.18
C ASP A 60 -16.83 -7.67 -0.84
N PRO A 61 -16.96 -6.40 -0.41
CA PRO A 61 -15.81 -5.56 -0.06
C PRO A 61 -14.92 -6.15 1.06
N VAL A 62 -15.51 -6.91 1.99
CA VAL A 62 -14.79 -7.52 3.10
C VAL A 62 -13.94 -8.68 2.61
N GLU A 63 -14.49 -9.53 1.74
CA GLU A 63 -13.74 -10.63 1.14
C GLU A 63 -12.63 -10.12 0.21
N GLU A 64 -12.88 -9.05 -0.54
CA GLU A 64 -11.84 -8.44 -1.38
C GLU A 64 -10.71 -7.85 -0.53
N ALA A 65 -11.04 -7.18 0.57
CA ALA A 65 -10.03 -6.70 1.52
C ALA A 65 -9.21 -7.86 2.11
N LYS A 66 -9.85 -8.99 2.46
CA LYS A 66 -9.14 -10.19 2.94
C LYS A 66 -8.16 -10.74 1.90
N LYS A 67 -8.57 -10.82 0.63
CA LYS A 67 -7.70 -11.29 -0.46
C LYS A 67 -6.43 -10.45 -0.53
N ILE A 68 -6.56 -9.12 -0.54
CA ILE A 68 -5.43 -8.19 -0.58
C ILE A 68 -4.52 -8.38 0.65
N VAL A 69 -5.06 -8.62 1.84
CA VAL A 69 -4.25 -8.94 3.03
C VAL A 69 -3.45 -10.22 2.82
N ILE A 70 -4.09 -11.28 2.34
CA ILE A 70 -3.47 -12.59 2.09
C ILE A 70 -2.38 -12.47 1.01
N GLU A 71 -2.60 -11.71 -0.05
CA GLU A 71 -1.61 -11.52 -1.11
C GLU A 71 -0.44 -10.67 -0.67
N LEU A 72 -0.69 -9.61 0.10
CA LEU A 72 0.39 -8.81 0.68
C LEU A 72 1.29 -9.68 1.56
N GLN A 73 0.69 -10.52 2.41
CA GLN A 73 1.40 -11.47 3.26
C GLN A 73 2.18 -12.51 2.44
N LYS A 74 1.56 -13.05 1.38
CA LYS A 74 2.22 -13.97 0.45
C LYS A 74 3.36 -13.28 -0.27
N PHE A 75 3.23 -12.01 -0.64
CA PHE A 75 4.22 -11.25 -1.40
C PHE A 75 5.43 -10.89 -0.54
N SER A 76 5.24 -10.34 0.65
CA SER A 76 6.32 -10.03 1.58
C SER A 76 5.74 -9.89 2.99
N PRO A 77 6.10 -10.80 3.91
CA PRO A 77 5.75 -10.66 5.33
C PRO A 77 6.23 -9.32 5.90
N THR A 78 7.42 -8.86 5.48
CA THR A 78 7.95 -7.56 5.93
C THR A 78 7.07 -6.41 5.45
N LEU A 79 6.60 -6.44 4.20
CA LEU A 79 5.69 -5.42 3.67
C LEU A 79 4.32 -5.46 4.35
N ALA A 80 3.78 -6.64 4.58
CA ALA A 80 2.50 -6.82 5.27
C ALA A 80 2.52 -6.34 6.72
N SER A 81 3.70 -6.34 7.35
CA SER A 81 3.90 -5.80 8.70
C SER A 81 4.02 -4.27 8.76
N LYS A 82 4.11 -3.57 7.62
CA LYS A 82 4.13 -2.10 7.62
C LYS A 82 2.79 -1.57 8.10
N GLU A 83 2.84 -0.36 8.68
CA GLU A 83 1.62 0.34 9.02
C GLU A 83 0.78 0.54 7.77
N ARG A 84 -0.50 0.21 7.90
CA ARG A 84 -1.46 0.22 6.81
C ARG A 84 -2.78 0.72 7.35
N TRP A 85 -3.44 1.61 6.62
CA TRP A 85 -4.77 2.11 6.97
C TRP A 85 -5.78 1.66 5.94
N LEU A 86 -7.00 1.36 6.38
CA LEU A 86 -8.10 1.08 5.46
C LEU A 86 -8.77 2.40 5.08
N VAL A 87 -9.16 2.50 3.82
CA VAL A 87 -9.87 3.66 3.29
C VAL A 87 -11.08 3.13 2.52
N ILE A 88 -12.27 3.26 3.11
CA ILE A 88 -13.54 2.92 2.47
C ILE A 88 -13.89 4.08 1.52
N ASN A 89 -13.96 3.77 0.23
CA ASN A 89 -14.29 4.72 -0.84
C ASN A 89 -15.73 4.52 -1.33
N LYS A 90 -16.29 5.55 -1.96
CA LYS A 90 -17.68 5.62 -2.46
C LYS A 90 -18.74 5.54 -1.36
N VAL A 91 -18.45 6.13 -0.20
CA VAL A 91 -19.42 6.18 0.92
C VAL A 91 -20.69 6.95 0.57
N ASP A 92 -20.66 7.81 -0.44
CA ASP A 92 -21.82 8.54 -0.96
C ASP A 92 -22.92 7.64 -1.55
N LEU A 93 -22.59 6.39 -1.88
CA LEU A 93 -23.53 5.41 -2.44
C LEU A 93 -24.24 4.58 -1.36
N LEU A 94 -23.91 4.78 -0.08
CA LEU A 94 -24.37 3.94 1.02
C LEU A 94 -25.01 4.80 2.12
N SER A 95 -25.93 4.19 2.88
CA SER A 95 -26.42 4.82 4.10
C SER A 95 -25.37 4.74 5.22
N GLU A 96 -25.47 5.64 6.20
CA GLU A 96 -24.58 5.66 7.37
C GLU A 96 -24.60 4.33 8.16
N GLU A 97 -25.76 3.68 8.22
CA GLU A 97 -25.93 2.36 8.83
C GLU A 97 -25.13 1.29 8.09
N MET A 98 -25.21 1.26 6.75
CA MET A 98 -24.46 0.30 5.93
C MET A 98 -22.95 0.53 6.03
N ILE A 99 -22.50 1.79 6.07
CA ILE A 99 -21.09 2.13 6.25
C ILE A 99 -20.60 1.66 7.61
N THR A 100 -21.38 1.88 8.67
CA THR A 100 -21.04 1.45 10.03
C THR A 100 -20.96 -0.07 10.13
N GLN A 101 -21.89 -0.78 9.48
CA GLN A 101 -21.87 -2.23 9.40
C GLN A 101 -20.63 -2.73 8.68
N LEU A 102 -20.30 -2.16 7.50
CA LEU A 102 -19.09 -2.51 6.75
C LEU A 102 -17.82 -2.26 7.56
N GLU A 103 -17.74 -1.14 8.29
CA GLU A 103 -16.61 -0.85 9.18
C GLU A 103 -16.47 -1.92 10.27
N SER A 104 -17.58 -2.31 10.91
CA SER A 104 -17.62 -3.36 11.93
C SER A 104 -17.16 -4.70 11.37
N ASP A 105 -17.65 -5.09 10.19
CA ASP A 105 -17.31 -6.35 9.54
C ASP A 105 -15.83 -6.38 9.15
N LEU A 106 -15.30 -5.30 8.58
CA LEU A 106 -13.86 -5.17 8.30
C LEU A 106 -13.00 -5.29 9.57
N ARG A 107 -13.40 -4.65 10.67
CA ARG A 107 -12.67 -4.74 11.95
C ARG A 107 -12.67 -6.17 12.49
N LYS A 108 -13.82 -6.83 12.46
CA LYS A 108 -13.97 -8.18 12.98
C LYS A 108 -13.21 -9.21 12.15
N GLU A 109 -13.42 -9.16 10.84
CA GLU A 109 -12.93 -10.18 9.91
C GLU A 109 -11.43 -10.08 9.62
N LEU A 110 -10.84 -8.89 9.78
CA LEU A 110 -9.40 -8.66 9.60
C LEU A 110 -8.63 -8.49 10.92
N ASP A 111 -9.28 -8.63 12.09
CA ASP A 111 -8.76 -8.20 13.41
C ASP A 111 -8.14 -6.78 13.36
N TRP A 112 -8.85 -5.85 12.71
CA TRP A 112 -8.29 -4.55 12.36
C TRP A 112 -8.36 -3.53 13.50
N LYS A 113 -7.20 -3.13 13.99
CA LYS A 113 -7.04 -2.18 15.12
C LYS A 113 -6.59 -0.79 14.69
N LEU A 114 -6.12 -0.65 13.45
CA LEU A 114 -5.64 0.61 12.90
C LEU A 114 -6.81 1.48 12.40
N PRO A 115 -6.55 2.76 12.06
CA PRO A 115 -7.56 3.64 11.52
C PRO A 115 -8.26 3.08 10.27
N ILE A 116 -9.55 3.40 10.16
CA ILE A 116 -10.39 3.20 8.98
C ILE A 116 -10.93 4.58 8.61
N TYR A 117 -10.64 5.03 7.40
CA TYR A 117 -11.12 6.31 6.86
C TYR A 117 -12.26 6.07 5.89
N LYS A 118 -13.15 7.05 5.81
CA LYS A 118 -14.33 7.04 4.95
C LYS A 118 -14.25 8.23 4.02
N ILE A 119 -14.24 7.96 2.71
CA ILE A 119 -14.13 9.00 1.69
C ILE A 119 -15.11 8.78 0.54
N SER A 120 -15.45 9.87 -0.13
CA SER A 120 -15.99 9.85 -1.48
C SER A 120 -15.01 10.59 -2.39
N ALA A 121 -14.20 9.83 -3.13
CA ALA A 121 -13.21 10.42 -4.03
C ALA A 121 -13.87 11.29 -5.13
N ILE A 122 -15.08 10.93 -5.58
CA ILE A 122 -15.81 11.68 -6.61
C ILE A 122 -16.37 13.01 -6.08
N ASN A 123 -16.83 13.02 -4.83
CA ASN A 123 -17.40 14.21 -4.19
C ASN A 123 -16.37 15.01 -3.36
N ASN A 124 -15.11 14.56 -3.31
CA ASN A 124 -14.04 15.06 -2.43
C ASN A 124 -14.36 15.01 -0.93
N GLU A 125 -15.36 14.23 -0.53
CA GLU A 125 -15.75 14.10 0.87
C GLU A 125 -14.73 13.26 1.63
N GLY A 126 -14.34 13.72 2.83
CA GLY A 126 -13.35 13.03 3.68
C GLY A 126 -11.90 13.08 3.18
N CYS A 127 -11.67 13.36 1.89
CA CYS A 127 -10.34 13.42 1.27
C CYS A 127 -9.42 14.45 1.94
N SER A 128 -9.91 15.66 2.21
CA SER A 128 -9.08 16.71 2.85
C SER A 128 -8.63 16.33 4.26
N SER A 129 -9.51 15.72 5.05
CA SER A 129 -9.17 15.24 6.39
C SER A 129 -8.16 14.10 6.31
N LEU A 130 -8.38 13.11 5.43
CA LEU A 130 -7.43 12.03 5.19
C LEU A 130 -6.05 12.57 4.80
N MET A 131 -5.99 13.50 3.84
CA MET A 131 -4.72 14.10 3.40
C MET A 131 -3.96 14.80 4.53
N GLN A 132 -4.66 15.50 5.43
CA GLN A 132 -4.02 16.13 6.60
C GLN A 132 -3.42 15.08 7.55
N THR A 133 -4.17 14.03 7.88
CA THR A 133 -3.69 12.98 8.79
C THR A 133 -2.54 12.17 8.17
N LEU A 134 -2.55 11.97 6.85
CA LEU A 134 -1.42 11.38 6.13
C LEU A 134 -0.17 12.24 6.22
N MET A 135 -0.31 13.56 6.04
CA MET A 135 0.82 14.49 6.15
C MET A 135 1.43 14.45 7.57
N GLU A 136 0.60 14.45 8.60
CA GLU A 136 1.05 14.34 9.99
C GLU A 136 1.83 13.05 10.25
N GLN A 137 1.36 11.91 9.74
CA GLN A 137 2.12 10.67 9.84
C GLN A 137 3.45 10.69 9.09
N VAL A 138 3.48 11.27 7.89
CA VAL A 138 4.71 11.41 7.12
C VAL A 138 5.71 12.30 7.86
N GLU A 139 5.25 13.38 8.50
CA GLU A 139 6.07 14.26 9.33
C GLU A 139 6.60 13.55 10.57
N ASN A 140 5.74 12.83 11.29
CA ASN A 140 6.12 12.04 12.47
C ASN A 140 7.17 10.98 12.11
N HIS A 141 6.97 10.25 11.00
CA HIS A 141 7.93 9.29 10.50
C HIS A 141 9.29 9.95 10.16
N ARG A 142 9.27 11.10 9.48
CA ARG A 142 10.49 11.88 9.16
C ARG A 142 11.20 12.39 10.42
N LEU A 143 10.45 12.79 11.44
CA LEU A 143 11.00 13.26 12.71
C LEU A 143 11.68 12.12 13.48
N GLN A 144 11.00 10.96 13.59
CA GLN A 144 11.57 9.76 14.22
C GLN A 144 12.85 9.30 13.52
N LEU A 145 12.89 9.34 12.18
CA LEU A 145 14.10 9.08 11.40
C LEU A 145 15.24 10.08 11.63
N LYS A 146 14.97 11.28 12.15
CA LYS A 146 16.01 12.27 12.47
C LYS A 146 16.49 12.14 13.90
N GLU A 147 15.56 11.95 14.83
CA GLU A 147 15.82 12.07 16.28
C GLU A 147 16.25 10.75 16.93
N SER A 148 15.77 9.60 16.43
CA SER A 148 16.04 8.30 17.06
C SER A 148 16.96 7.43 16.22
N GLN A 149 18.16 7.14 16.75
CA GLN A 149 19.09 6.22 16.11
C GLN A 149 18.52 4.80 16.03
N ASP A 150 17.91 4.32 17.11
CA ASP A 150 17.28 2.99 17.16
C ASP A 150 16.18 2.86 16.10
N TYR A 151 15.32 3.88 15.95
CA TYR A 151 14.28 3.86 14.91
C TYR A 151 14.87 3.78 13.50
N ARG A 152 15.92 4.56 13.22
CA ARG A 152 16.61 4.52 11.91
C ARG A 152 17.20 3.15 11.63
N ASP A 153 17.86 2.54 12.61
CA ASP A 153 18.49 1.23 12.46
C ASP A 153 17.43 0.15 12.20
N GLN A 154 16.30 0.21 12.91
CA GLN A 154 15.15 -0.66 12.66
C GLN A 154 14.57 -0.48 11.24
N GLN A 155 14.44 0.76 10.75
CA GLN A 155 13.95 1.02 9.39
C GLN A 155 14.92 0.51 8.32
N ILE A 156 16.22 0.70 8.51
CA ILE A 156 17.25 0.17 7.60
C ILE A 156 17.19 -1.36 7.55
N GLU A 157 17.03 -2.02 8.69
CA GLU A 157 16.95 -3.48 8.74
C GLU A 157 15.68 -4.00 8.05
N LYS A 158 14.52 -3.35 8.30
CA LYS A 158 13.27 -3.64 7.59
C LYS A 158 13.41 -3.43 6.08
N GLU A 159 14.07 -2.36 5.64
CA GLU A 159 14.29 -2.10 4.21
C GLU A 159 15.16 -3.20 3.58
N LYS A 160 16.23 -3.65 4.26
CA LYS A 160 17.09 -4.75 3.79
C LYS A 160 16.33 -6.07 3.69
N LEU A 161 15.56 -6.44 4.73
CA LEU A 161 14.75 -7.65 4.76
C LEU A 161 13.73 -7.66 3.62
N LEU A 162 13.02 -6.54 3.43
CA LEU A 162 12.07 -6.37 2.35
C LEU A 162 12.73 -6.49 0.96
N ALA A 163 13.88 -5.84 0.77
CA ALA A 163 14.63 -5.94 -0.49
C ALA A 163 15.09 -7.38 -0.77
N PHE A 164 15.50 -8.13 0.26
CA PHE A 164 15.87 -9.54 0.14
C PHE A 164 14.66 -10.43 -0.22
N GLU A 165 13.52 -10.25 0.44
CA GLU A 165 12.28 -10.98 0.16
C GLU A 165 11.80 -10.76 -1.28
N ILE A 166 11.82 -9.50 -1.72
CA ILE A 166 11.49 -9.11 -3.10
C ILE A 166 12.42 -9.82 -4.08
N ARG A 167 13.74 -9.73 -3.88
CA ARG A 167 14.75 -10.33 -4.76
C ARG A 167 14.57 -11.85 -4.89
N LYS A 168 14.42 -12.55 -3.76
CA LYS A 168 14.23 -14.00 -3.71
C LYS A 168 12.98 -14.45 -4.47
N LYS A 169 11.91 -13.65 -4.45
CA LYS A 169 10.68 -13.91 -5.19
C LYS A 169 10.79 -13.64 -6.68
N THR A 170 11.55 -12.62 -7.08
CA THR A 170 11.85 -12.35 -8.49
C THR A 170 12.75 -13.44 -9.08
N GLU A 171 13.82 -13.86 -8.38
CA GLU A 171 14.75 -14.89 -8.84
C GLU A 171 14.11 -16.28 -8.97
N ARG A 172 13.19 -16.65 -8.06
CA ARG A 172 12.42 -17.90 -8.17
C ARG A 172 11.45 -17.95 -9.35
N ARG A 173 11.21 -16.82 -10.02
CA ARG A 173 10.27 -16.70 -11.15
C ARG A 173 10.94 -16.56 -12.52
N ILE A 174 12.27 -16.38 -12.58
CA ILE A 174 13.03 -16.39 -13.84
C ILE A 174 13.54 -17.82 -14.06
N PRO A 175 13.06 -18.57 -15.08
CA PRO A 175 13.68 -19.84 -15.43
C PRO A 175 15.12 -19.59 -15.86
N ALA A 176 16.03 -20.51 -15.53
CA ALA A 176 17.47 -20.45 -15.83
C ALA A 176 17.84 -20.45 -17.33
N ALA A 177 16.90 -20.13 -18.23
CA ALA A 177 17.05 -20.20 -19.69
C ALA A 177 17.48 -18.86 -20.34
N ASP A 178 17.29 -17.71 -19.70
CA ASP A 178 17.58 -16.39 -20.30
C ASP A 178 18.97 -15.80 -19.97
N TYR A 179 19.91 -16.64 -19.50
CA TYR A 179 21.31 -16.25 -19.27
C TYR A 179 22.25 -16.73 -20.38
N ARG A 180 21.88 -16.46 -21.64
CA ARG A 180 22.76 -16.44 -22.82
C ARG A 180 22.21 -15.34 -23.72
N ASP A 181 22.72 -14.11 -23.67
CA ASP A 181 23.65 -13.65 -24.71
C ASP A 181 24.19 -12.21 -24.47
N ASP A 182 24.70 -11.87 -23.27
CA ASP A 182 25.34 -10.55 -23.06
C ASP A 182 26.84 -10.62 -22.67
N ILE A 183 27.50 -11.75 -22.97
CA ILE A 183 28.96 -11.82 -23.01
C ILE A 183 29.34 -12.54 -24.30
N VAL A 184 29.40 -11.80 -25.42
CA VAL A 184 30.41 -11.84 -26.50
C VAL A 184 29.90 -10.91 -27.62
N ASN A 185 30.36 -9.66 -27.59
CA ASN A 185 30.90 -8.83 -28.69
C ASN A 185 30.75 -7.34 -28.39
#